data_AF-A0A939G2C8-F1
#
_entry.id   AF-A0A939G2C8-F1
#
_cell.length_a   1.000
_cell.length_b   1.000
_cell.length_c   1.000
_cell.angle_alpha   90.00
_cell.angle_beta   90.00
_cell.angle_gamma   90.00
#
_symmetry.space_group_name_H-M   'P 1'
#
loop_
_entity.id
_entity.type
_entity.pdbx_description
1 polymer ?
#
loop_
_entity_poly.entity_id
_entity_poly.type
_entity_poly.pdbx_seq_one_letter_code
_entity_poly.pdbx_strand_id
1 'polypeptide(L)' 'MAEKKGFLLRISPETLAELERWAQAEFRSVNGQIEYLLAEALRRRRKSTPKDAKDTKPDAPGC' A
#
# COMPACT_ATOMS: atom_id res chain seq x y z
N MET A 1 -3.95 -7.86 -15.82
CA MET A 1 -3.66 -8.21 -14.42
C MET A 1 -2.27 -7.68 -14.11
N ALA A 2 -2.12 -6.80 -13.12
CA ALA A 2 -0.80 -6.29 -12.75
C ALA A 2 0.06 -7.47 -12.25
N GLU A 3 1.24 -7.64 -12.84
CA GLU A 3 2.16 -8.70 -12.48
C GLU A 3 2.59 -8.53 -11.01
N LYS A 4 2.15 -9.45 -10.14
CA LYS A 4 2.55 -9.46 -8.73
C LYS A 4 3.87 -10.20 -8.61
N LYS A 5 4.94 -9.48 -8.25
CA LYS A 5 6.25 -10.08 -8.01
C LYS A 5 6.32 -10.61 -6.57
N GLY A 6 6.49 -11.92 -6.43
CA GLY A 6 6.74 -12.55 -5.13
C GLY A 6 8.10 -12.10 -4.57
N PHE A 7 8.14 -11.79 -3.27
CA PHE A 7 9.38 -11.49 -2.56
C PHE A 7 9.38 -12.22 -1.21
N LEU A 8 10.56 -12.65 -0.76
CA LEU A 8 10.70 -13.29 0.55
C LEU A 8 10.74 -12.21 1.63
N LEU A 9 9.70 -12.16 2.46
CA LEU A 9 9.61 -11.26 3.61
C LEU A 9 10.14 -11.99 4.86
N ARG A 10 11.11 -11.39 5.54
CA ARG A 10 11.58 -11.86 6.86
C ARG A 10 10.95 -10.98 7.94
N ILE A 11 10.14 -11.58 8.81
CA ILE A 11 9.47 -10.92 9.93
C ILE A 11 9.56 -11.80 11.18
N SER A 12 9.47 -11.19 12.36
CA SER A 12 9.41 -11.96 13.61
C SER A 12 8.09 -12.74 13.71
N PRO A 13 8.11 -13.94 14.33
CA PRO A 13 6.92 -14.78 14.44
C PRO A 13 5.79 -14.13 15.25
N GLU A 14 6.14 -13.32 16.24
CA GLU A 14 5.17 -12.52 17.02
C GLU A 14 4.39 -11.53 16.14
N THR A 15 5.09 -10.88 15.20
CA THR A 15 4.50 -9.90 14.27
C THR A 15 3.58 -10.60 13.29
N LEU A 16 3.99 -11.76 12.76
CA LEU A 16 3.17 -12.57 11.88
C LEU A 16 1.88 -13.01 12.59
N ALA A 17 1.97 -13.49 13.83
CA ALA A 17 0.81 -13.95 14.59
C ALA A 17 -0.20 -12.82 14.87
N GLU A 18 0.28 -11.60 15.13
CA GLU A 18 -0.60 -10.43 15.27
C GLU A 18 -1.28 -10.06 13.95
N LEU A 19 -0.54 -10.11 12.85
CA LEU A 19 -1.06 -9.90 11.50
C LEU A 19 -2.13 -10.93 11.11
N GLU A 20 -1.93 -12.20 11.46
CA GLU A 20 -2.89 -13.28 11.24
C GLU A 20 -4.19 -13.06 12.01
N ARG A 21 -4.09 -12.70 13.30
CA ARG A 21 -5.26 -12.36 14.11
C ARG A 21 -6.04 -11.19 13.53
N TRP A 22 -5.34 -10.15 13.11
CA TRP A 22 -5.98 -8.97 12.51
C TRP A 22 -6.64 -9.30 11.16
N ALA A 23 -5.94 -10.03 10.29
CA ALA A 23 -6.49 -10.47 9.01
C ALA A 23 -7.76 -11.32 9.22
N GLN A 24 -7.74 -12.23 10.21
CA GLN A 24 -8.90 -13.05 10.57
C GLN A 24 -10.09 -12.22 11.06
N ALA A 25 -9.84 -11.21 11.89
CA ALA A 25 -10.88 -10.31 12.40
C ALA A 25 -11.57 -9.50 11.28
N GLU A 26 -10.84 -9.20 10.20
CA GLU A 26 -11.36 -8.47 9.04
C GLU A 26 -11.81 -9.39 7.88
N PHE A 27 -11.83 -10.71 8.09
CA PHE A 27 -12.13 -11.73 7.07
C PHE A 27 -11.28 -11.58 5.79
N ARG A 28 -9.99 -11.28 5.95
CA ARG A 28 -9.01 -11.17 4.85
C ARG A 28 -7.94 -12.24 4.96
N SER A 29 -7.27 -12.51 3.84
CA SER A 29 -6.04 -13.30 3.86
C SER A 29 -4.90 -12.46 4.44
N VAL A 30 -3.90 -13.14 5.02
CA VAL A 30 -2.69 -12.50 5.57
C VAL A 30 -1.99 -11.68 4.49
N ASN A 31 -1.82 -12.22 3.27
CA ASN A 31 -1.24 -11.47 2.15
C ASN A 31 -2.07 -10.23 1.79
N GLY A 32 -3.40 -10.34 1.79
CA GLY A 32 -4.27 -9.19 1.53
C GLY A 32 -4.14 -8.10 2.61
N GLN A 33 -4.01 -8.50 3.87
CA GLN A 33 -3.76 -7.57 4.97
C GLN A 33 -2.41 -6.87 4.85
N ILE A 34 -1.35 -7.61 4.49
CA ILE A 34 -0.02 -7.05 4.22
C ILE A 34 -0.07 -6.05 3.07
N GLU A 35 -0.72 -6.41 1.95
CA GLU A 35 -0.90 -5.51 0.80
C GLU A 35 -1.63 -4.21 1.19
N TYR A 36 -2.71 -4.32 1.97
CA TYR A 36 -3.46 -3.17 2.47
C TYR A 36 -2.60 -2.23 3.34
N LEU A 37 -1.88 -2.79 4.31
CA LEU A 37 -1.03 -2.02 5.21
C LEU A 37 0.10 -1.30 4.48
N LEU A 38 0.74 -1.97 3.52
CA LEU A 38 1.79 -1.38 2.69
C LEU A 38 1.22 -0.25 1.82
N ALA A 39 0.06 -0.46 1.18
CA ALA A 39 -0.59 0.57 0.38
C ALA A 39 -0.96 1.79 1.24
N GLU A 40 -1.48 1.56 2.45
CA GLU A 40 -1.83 2.63 3.37
C GLU A 40 -0.59 3.40 3.85
N ALA A 41 0.47 2.69 4.26
CA ALA A 41 1.73 3.30 4.68
C ALA A 41 2.36 4.16 3.58
N LEU A 42 2.36 3.66 2.33
CA LEU A 42 2.83 4.43 1.17
C LEU A 42 1.96 5.64 0.89
N ARG A 43 0.63 5.52 1.00
CA ARG A 43 -0.31 6.64 0.82
C ARG A 43 -0.09 7.71 1.89
N ARG A 44 0.06 7.31 3.15
CA ARG A 44 0.36 8.22 4.28
C ARG A 44 1.70 8.92 4.07
N ARG A 45 2.75 8.19 3.67
CA ARG A 45 4.07 8.76 3.36
C ARG A 45 4.03 9.79 2.22
N ARG A 46 3.28 9.51 1.15
CA ARG A 46 3.11 10.46 0.03
C ARG A 46 2.36 11.71 0.45
N LYS A 47 1.33 11.57 1.30
CA LYS A 47 0.58 12.70 1.85
C LYS A 47 1.40 13.57 2.80
N SER A 48 2.34 12.97 3.54
CA SER A 48 3.20 13.71 4.48
C SER A 48 4.43 14.35 3.83
N THR A 49 4.76 13.98 2.58
CA THR A 49 5.76 14.70 1.78
C THR A 49 5.08 15.84 1.00
N PRO A 50 5.43 17.13 1.23
CA PRO A 50 4.98 18.23 0.39
C PRO A 50 5.79 18.21 -0.92
N LYS A 51 5.45 17.27 -1.80
CA LYS A 51 5.95 17.21 -3.16
C LYS A 51 4.84 16.57 -3.96
N ASP A 52 3.96 17.41 -4.48
CA ASP A 52 3.21 17.25 -5.74
C ASP A 52 2.09 18.31 -5.79
N ALA A 53 2.49 19.58 -5.78
CA ALA A 53 1.72 20.68 -6.34
C ALA A 53 2.07 20.88 -7.83
N LYS A 54 2.51 19.82 -8.53
CA LYS A 54 2.90 19.85 -9.94
C LYS A 54 2.40 18.62 -10.69
N ASP A 55 1.09 18.49 -10.77
CA ASP A 55 0.46 17.91 -11.97
C ASP A 55 -0.88 18.63 -12.22
N THR A 56 -0.76 19.91 -12.56
CA THR A 56 -1.78 20.62 -13.32
C THR A 56 -1.02 21.36 -14.39
N LYS A 57 -0.87 20.73 -15.56
CA LYS A 57 -0.84 21.50 -16.78
C LYS A 57 -2.18 21.24 -17.49
N PRO A 58 -3.06 22.24 -17.56
CA PRO A 58 -4.34 22.11 -18.21
C PRO A 58 -4.11 21.88 -19.69
N ASP A 59 -4.93 20.99 -20.24
CA ASP A 59 -5.07 20.76 -21.67
C ASP A 59 -5.40 22.10 -22.33
N ALA A 60 -4.49 22.61 -23.15
CA ALA A 60 -4.73 23.84 -23.91
C ALA A 60 -5.66 23.52 -25.10
N PRO A 61 -6.77 24.23 -25.30
CA PRO A 61 -7.46 24.26 -26.57
C PRO A 61 -6.90 25.42 -27.44
N GLY A 62 -6.60 25.14 -28.70
CA GLY A 62 -6.55 26.14 -29.78
C GLY A 62 -5.20 26.39 -30.45
N CYS A 63 -5.03 25.86 -31.67
CA CYS A 63 -5.12 26.61 -32.94
C CYS A 63 -5.27 25.63 -34.10
#